data_AF-A0A5X8MRS8-F1
#
_entry.id   AF-A0A5X8MRS8-F1
#
_cell.length_a   1.000
_cell.length_b   1.000
_cell.length_c   1.000
_cell.angle_alpha   90.00
_cell.angle_beta   90.00
_cell.angle_gamma   90.00
#
_symmetry.space_group_name_H-M   'P 1'
#
loop_
_entity.id
_entity.type
_entity.pdbx_description
1 polymer ?
#
loop_
_entity_poly.entity_id
_entity_poly.type
_entity_poly.pdbx_seq_one_letter_code
_entity_poly.pdbx_strand_id
1 'polypeptide(L)'
;MMKPCSTNILPTTETAQSDALINCRGGCGFVGDKSQLHYELSGRGAYRREEFYCDKCHEKRHALKKLMAAKANYRNPGRQHGK
;
A
#
# COMPACT_ATOMS: atom_id res chain seq x y z
N MET A 1 33.07 -0.26 52.94
CA MET A 1 32.15 -0.89 51.96
C MET A 1 31.77 0.19 50.94
N MET A 2 32.12 0.00 49.67
CA MET A 2 31.99 0.99 48.60
C MET A 2 30.53 1.07 48.10
N LYS A 3 30.04 2.30 47.87
CA LYS A 3 28.87 2.65 47.02
C LYS A 3 29.34 2.77 45.56
N PRO A 4 28.49 3.02 44.54
CA PRO A 4 27.07 2.68 44.28
C PRO A 4 26.91 2.08 42.85
N CYS A 5 25.68 1.81 42.38
CA CYS A 5 25.22 2.29 41.06
C CYS A 5 23.73 2.01 40.87
N SER A 6 22.92 3.08 40.96
CA SER A 6 21.55 3.10 40.46
C SER A 6 21.56 2.90 38.95
N THR A 7 21.03 1.77 38.49
CA THR A 7 20.74 1.56 37.08
C THR A 7 19.42 2.25 36.76
N ASN A 8 19.49 3.55 36.40
CA ASN A 8 18.40 4.18 35.66
C ASN A 8 18.36 3.53 34.27
N ILE A 9 17.51 2.53 34.11
CA ILE A 9 17.12 2.03 32.79
C ILE A 9 16.18 3.09 32.23
N LEU A 10 16.73 3.97 31.37
CA LEU A 10 15.91 4.77 30.47
C LEU A 10 14.99 3.81 29.70
N PRO A 11 13.67 4.04 29.62
CA PRO A 11 12.90 3.47 28.54
C PRO A 11 13.48 4.08 27.26
N THR A 12 14.24 3.28 26.52
CA THR A 12 14.47 3.57 25.11
C THR A 12 13.09 3.52 24.50
N THR A 13 12.52 4.69 24.24
CA THR A 13 11.36 4.84 23.36
C THR A 13 11.81 4.33 22.01
N GLU A 14 11.65 3.02 21.86
CA GLU A 14 11.20 2.30 20.69
C GLU A 14 11.21 3.22 19.48
N THR A 15 12.32 3.15 18.76
CA THR A 15 12.43 3.41 17.32
C THR A 15 11.17 4.08 16.78
N ALA A 16 11.15 5.41 16.79
CA ALA A 16 10.41 6.15 15.78
C ALA A 16 11.03 5.73 14.45
N GLN A 17 10.53 4.60 13.91
CA GLN A 17 10.73 4.23 12.52
C GLN A 17 10.26 5.45 11.77
N SER A 18 11.21 6.16 11.17
CA SER A 18 10.94 7.19 10.18
C SER A 18 10.36 6.49 8.97
N ASP A 19 9.13 6.01 9.11
CA ASP A 19 8.31 5.55 8.00
C ASP A 19 8.17 6.75 7.08
N ALA A 20 8.84 6.64 5.92
CA ALA A 20 8.76 7.67 4.91
C ALA A 20 7.29 7.83 4.54
N LEU A 21 6.73 9.00 4.85
CA LEU A 21 5.36 9.36 4.49
C LEU A 21 5.18 9.22 2.98
N ILE A 22 4.19 8.42 2.57
CA ILE A 22 3.94 8.10 1.16
C ILE A 22 2.70 8.84 0.69
N ASN A 23 2.80 9.43 -0.50
CA ASN A 23 1.67 10.09 -1.15
C ASN A 23 0.77 9.06 -1.82
N CYS A 24 -0.53 9.15 -1.57
CA CYS A 24 -1.53 8.35 -2.25
C CYS A 24 -1.50 8.63 -3.76
N ARG A 25 -1.28 7.58 -4.55
CA ARG A 25 -1.19 7.68 -6.02
C ARG A 25 -2.52 7.99 -6.70
N GLY A 26 -3.63 7.89 -5.99
CA GLY A 26 -4.95 8.26 -6.50
C GLY A 26 -5.14 9.76 -6.71
N GLY A 27 -4.19 10.61 -6.31
CA GLY A 27 -4.25 12.06 -6.51
C GLY A 27 -5.20 12.79 -5.56
N CYS A 28 -5.63 12.15 -4.47
CA CYS A 28 -6.52 12.76 -3.48
C CYS A 28 -5.81 13.67 -2.47
N GLY A 29 -4.49 13.82 -2.55
CA GLY A 29 -3.68 14.61 -1.62
C GLY A 29 -3.44 13.95 -0.26
N PHE A 30 -3.93 12.73 -0.04
CA PHE A 30 -3.66 11.99 1.19
C PHE A 30 -2.20 11.54 1.26
N VAL A 31 -1.57 11.74 2.40
CA VAL A 31 -0.21 11.33 2.72
C VAL A 31 -0.25 10.56 4.02
N GLY A 32 0.34 9.38 4.05
CA GLY A 32 0.34 8.54 5.24
C GLY A 32 1.42 7.48 5.19
N ASP A 33 1.58 6.78 6.29
CA ASP A 33 2.54 5.69 6.40
C ASP A 33 2.11 4.48 5.56
N LYS A 34 3.07 3.56 5.35
CA LYS A 34 2.79 2.28 4.68
C LYS A 34 1.67 1.48 5.35
N SER A 35 1.50 1.61 6.67
CA SER A 35 0.44 0.94 7.42
C SER A 35 -0.96 1.51 7.14
N GLN A 36 -1.04 2.77 6.69
CA GLN A 36 -2.29 3.47 6.39
C GLN A 36 -2.68 3.41 4.91
N LEU A 37 -1.83 2.83 4.06
CA LEU A 37 -2.01 2.78 2.63
C LEU A 37 -2.06 1.34 2.13
N HIS A 38 -2.98 1.07 1.23
CA HIS A 38 -3.03 -0.18 0.49
C HIS A 38 -1.90 -0.24 -0.54
N TYR A 39 -1.07 -1.27 -0.41
CA TYR A 39 -0.04 -1.62 -1.36
C TYR A 39 -0.62 -2.37 -2.56
N GLU A 40 -0.22 -1.96 -3.76
CA GLU A 40 -0.57 -2.66 -4.99
C GLU A 40 0.60 -2.64 -5.99
N LEU A 41 0.86 -3.78 -6.61
CA LEU A 41 1.83 -3.89 -7.70
C LEU A 41 1.16 -3.55 -9.04
N SER A 42 1.79 -2.66 -9.80
CA SER A 42 1.33 -2.25 -11.12
C SER A 42 2.42 -2.39 -12.17
N GLY A 43 2.07 -2.86 -13.36
CA GLY A 43 3.02 -3.13 -14.45
C GLY A 43 3.13 -4.62 -14.82
N ARG A 44 4.00 -4.93 -15.79
CA ARG A 44 4.24 -6.30 -16.27
C ARG A 44 5.73 -6.65 -16.20
N GLY A 45 6.03 -7.87 -15.78
CA GLY A 45 7.39 -8.41 -15.72
C GLY A 45 8.34 -7.54 -14.89
N ALA A 46 9.49 -7.22 -15.46
CA ALA A 46 10.54 -6.42 -14.81
C ALA A 46 10.15 -4.95 -14.56
N TYR A 47 9.06 -4.46 -15.16
CA TYR A 47 8.60 -3.07 -15.01
C TYR A 47 7.51 -2.91 -13.96
N ARG A 48 7.46 -3.79 -12.97
CA ARG A 48 6.54 -3.67 -11.83
C ARG A 48 6.96 -2.49 -10.96
N ARG A 49 5.97 -1.69 -10.57
CA ARG A 49 6.12 -0.55 -9.67
C ARG A 49 5.21 -0.75 -8.48
N GLU A 50 5.71 -0.34 -7.33
CA GLU A 50 4.95 -0.25 -6.10
C GLU A 50 4.06 0.98 -6.16
N GLU A 51 2.76 0.79 -5.94
CA GLU A 51 1.79 1.87 -5.88
C GLU A 51 1.06 1.79 -4.54
N PHE A 52 0.89 2.94 -3.90
CA PHE A 52 0.23 3.05 -2.60
C PHE A 52 -1.03 3.90 -2.73
N TYR A 53 -2.13 3.43 -2.14
CA TYR A 53 -3.45 4.06 -2.22
C TYR A 53 -4.12 4.14 -0.85
N CYS A 54 -4.79 5.25 -0.56
CA CYS A 54 -5.72 5.30 0.56
C CYS A 54 -6.97 4.48 0.25
N ASP A 55 -7.70 4.07 1.29
CA ASP A 55 -8.90 3.22 1.20
C ASP A 55 -9.88 3.72 0.14
N LYS A 56 -10.21 5.02 0.17
CA LYS A 56 -11.14 5.64 -0.78
C LYS A 56 -10.67 5.54 -2.24
N CYS A 57 -9.38 5.72 -2.49
CA CYS A 57 -8.82 5.63 -3.84
C CYS A 57 -8.67 4.17 -4.29
N HIS A 58 -8.34 3.28 -3.35
CA HIS A 58 -8.24 1.85 -3.58
C HIS A 58 -9.59 1.25 -3.99
N GLU A 59 -10.67 1.57 -3.26
CA GLU A 59 -12.03 1.14 -3.59
C GLU A 59 -12.49 1.62 -4.97
N LYS A 60 -12.27 2.91 -5.28
CA LYS A 60 -12.56 3.49 -6.60
C LYS A 60 -11.83 2.74 -7.71
N ARG A 61 -10.54 2.45 -7.52
CA ARG A 61 -9.73 1.71 -8.50
C ARG A 61 -10.23 0.29 -8.68
N HIS A 62 -10.56 -0.39 -7.59
CA HIS A 62 -11.07 -1.75 -7.62
C HIS A 62 -12.42 -1.83 -8.36
N ALA A 63 -13.33 -0.88 -8.10
CA ALA A 63 -14.59 -0.75 -8.85
C ALA A 63 -14.33 -0.52 -10.35
N LEU A 64 -13.43 0.40 -10.71
CA LEU A 64 -13.05 0.64 -12.10
C LEU A 64 -12.46 -0.61 -12.78
N LYS A 65 -11.60 -1.37 -12.09
CA LYS A 65 -11.05 -2.63 -12.62
C LYS A 65 -12.15 -3.64 -12.92
N LYS A 66 -13.13 -3.80 -12.02
CA LYS A 66 -14.30 -4.67 -12.24
C LYS A 66 -15.11 -4.22 -13.47
N LEU A 67 -15.37 -2.92 -13.60
CA LEU A 67 -16.08 -2.37 -14.75
C LEU A 67 -15.30 -2.58 -16.06
N MET A 68 -13.98 -2.37 -16.05
CA MET A 68 -13.13 -2.61 -17.23
C MET A 68 -13.09 -4.09 -17.62
N ALA A 69 -13.02 -5.00 -16.63
CA ALA A 69 -13.08 -6.44 -16.88
C ALA A 69 -14.44 -6.85 -17.47
N ALA A 70 -15.55 -6.34 -16.91
CA ALA A 70 -16.89 -6.57 -17.45
C ALA A 70 -17.03 -6.04 -18.88
N LYS A 71 -16.50 -4.84 -19.17
CA LYS A 71 -16.45 -4.26 -20.52
C LYS A 71 -15.63 -5.10 -21.50
N ALA A 72 -14.50 -5.65 -21.05
CA ALA A 72 -13.68 -6.54 -21.86
C ALA A 72 -14.42 -7.85 -22.20
N ASN A 73 -15.11 -8.44 -21.22
CA ASN A 73 -15.94 -9.63 -21.42
C ASN A 73 -17.11 -9.35 -22.39
N TYR A 74 -17.75 -8.17 -22.28
CA TYR A 74 -18.82 -7.79 -23.20
C TYR A 74 -18.33 -7.62 -24.64
N ARG A 75 -17.15 -6.99 -24.83
CA ARG A 75 -16.58 -6.77 -26.18
C ARG A 75 -15.97 -8.03 -26.80
N ASN A 76 -15.62 -9.02 -26.00
CA ASN A 76 -15.07 -10.28 -26.48
C ASN A 76 -15.63 -11.46 -25.67
N PRO A 77 -16.86 -11.90 -25.97
CA PRO A 77 -17.50 -13.00 -25.23
C PRO A 77 -16.77 -14.35 -25.37
N GLY A 78 -15.81 -14.47 -26.30
CA GLY A 78 -15.19 -15.75 -26.68
C GLY A 78 -13.95 -16.22 -25.90
N ARG A 79 -13.43 -15.46 -24.92
CA ARG A 79 -12.21 -15.86 -24.16
C ARG A 79 -12.46 -16.75 -22.93
N GLN A 80 -13.62 -17.39 -22.83
CA GLN A 80 -13.91 -18.37 -21.76
C GLN A 80 -13.73 -19.83 -22.18
N HIS A 81 -13.40 -20.13 -23.45
CA HIS A 81 -13.12 -21.49 -23.92
C HIS A 81 -11.64 -21.63 -24.34
N GLY A 82 -10.83 -22.16 -23.44
CA GLY A 82 -9.42 -22.45 -23.70
C GLY A 82 -8.77 -23.11 -22.49
N LYS A 83 -9.30 -24.27 -22.09
CA LYS A 83 -8.55 -25.29 -21.36
C LYS A 83 -8.07 -26.32 -22.36
#